data_AF-A0A314UCQ6-F1
#
_entry.id   AF-A0A314UCQ6-F1
#
_cell.length_a   1.000
_cell.length_b   1.000
_cell.length_c   1.000
_cell.angle_alpha   90.00
_cell.angle_beta   90.00
_cell.angle_gamma   90.00
#
_symmetry.space_group_name_H-M   'P 1'
#
loop_
_entity.id
_entity.type
_entity.pdbx_description
1 polymer ?
#
loop_
_entity_poly.entity_id
_entity_poly.type
_entity_poly.pdbx_seq_one_letter_code
_entity_poly.pdbx_strand_id
1 'polypeptide(L)'
;MTQMIYSSLLRRYHSIVNFCFNFSLLLAVSSSILKYRKLKVAHSEEQENKPNVSGIPYPSLLLEAWKPMSVGHKRRWWDCIALPFDVESSDEVAFRMQIRELAFTSLQLLKAAIFDEECKSLFSLDIYGHIIGMFELNNLDLVVASPVEDYFLYIDDLPYPEKKEAEEIARPFLDALGDDYAVCCQGTAFYPLQSCMNHSCSPNAKAFKREEDRDGQATIIALKPISKGEEVTISYVDEDLRFEERQALLADYGFKCRCPKCLEEEP
;
A
#
# COMPACT_ATOMS: atom_id res chain seq x y z
N MET A 1 -13.36 31.33 -17.75
CA MET A 1 -11.94 31.28 -17.36
C MET A 1 -11.73 30.13 -16.37
N THR A 2 -12.27 28.95 -16.70
CA THR A 2 -12.45 27.82 -15.76
C THR A 2 -12.29 26.48 -16.48
N GLN A 3 -11.63 26.48 -17.65
CA GLN A 3 -11.62 25.34 -18.58
C GLN A 3 -10.24 25.10 -19.21
N MET A 4 -9.17 25.65 -18.64
CA MET A 4 -7.78 25.46 -19.10
C MET A 4 -6.84 25.13 -17.94
N ILE A 5 -7.22 24.18 -17.09
CA ILE A 5 -6.28 23.41 -16.26
C ILE A 5 -6.70 21.94 -16.38
N TYR A 6 -6.76 21.44 -17.62
CA TYR A 6 -7.04 20.04 -17.92
C TYR A 6 -5.80 19.46 -18.61
N SER A 7 -4.67 19.46 -17.87
CA SER A 7 -3.40 18.95 -18.38
C SER A 7 -3.44 17.43 -18.54
N SER A 8 -2.55 16.91 -19.38
CA SER A 8 -2.34 15.47 -19.61
C SER A 8 -1.98 14.71 -18.32
N LEU A 9 -1.44 15.40 -17.31
CA LEU A 9 -1.15 14.85 -15.99
C LEU A 9 -2.39 14.71 -15.11
N LEU A 10 -3.35 15.64 -15.16
CA LEU A 10 -4.66 15.42 -14.53
C LEU A 10 -5.37 14.19 -15.09
N ARG A 11 -5.12 13.81 -16.36
CA ARG A 11 -5.57 12.53 -16.96
C ARG A 11 -4.77 11.31 -16.48
N ARG A 12 -3.45 11.45 -16.33
CA ARG A 12 -2.58 10.40 -15.77
C ARG A 12 -2.94 10.11 -14.33
N TYR A 13 -3.15 11.17 -13.53
CA TYR A 13 -3.76 11.09 -12.23
C TYR A 13 -5.19 10.55 -12.38
N HIS A 14 -6.17 11.20 -13.02
CA HIS A 14 -7.58 10.71 -13.13
C HIS A 14 -7.74 9.20 -13.43
N SER A 15 -6.94 8.62 -14.33
CA SER A 15 -7.06 7.21 -14.70
C SER A 15 -6.35 6.26 -13.73
N ILE A 16 -5.17 6.62 -13.21
CA ILE A 16 -4.38 5.78 -12.29
C ILE A 16 -4.86 5.96 -10.84
N VAL A 17 -5.21 7.20 -10.46
CA VAL A 17 -5.78 7.65 -9.17
C VAL A 17 -7.13 7.04 -8.90
N ASN A 18 -8.07 7.09 -9.85
CA ASN A 18 -9.42 6.57 -9.59
C ASN A 18 -9.43 5.05 -9.41
N PHE A 19 -8.49 4.31 -10.02
CA PHE A 19 -8.42 2.87 -9.84
C PHE A 19 -7.59 2.50 -8.62
N CYS A 20 -6.33 2.94 -8.53
CA CYS A 20 -5.43 2.51 -7.45
C CYS A 20 -5.83 3.07 -6.07
N PHE A 21 -6.39 4.29 -5.97
CA PHE A 21 -6.78 4.86 -4.67
C PHE A 21 -8.02 4.22 -4.09
N ASN A 22 -9.03 3.96 -4.93
CA ASN A 22 -10.24 3.29 -4.46
C ASN A 22 -9.91 1.88 -3.95
N PHE A 23 -9.05 1.13 -4.64
CA PHE A 23 -8.68 -0.23 -4.21
C PHE A 23 -7.81 -0.25 -2.94
N SER A 24 -6.77 0.59 -2.87
CA SER A 24 -5.87 0.62 -1.69
C SER A 24 -6.62 1.01 -0.41
N LEU A 25 -7.51 2.00 -0.50
CA LEU A 25 -8.36 2.39 0.60
C LEU A 25 -9.39 1.32 0.94
N LEU A 26 -10.05 0.77 -0.08
CA LEU A 26 -11.02 -0.31 0.11
C LEU A 26 -10.37 -1.47 0.87
N LEU A 27 -9.15 -1.86 0.52
CA LEU A 27 -8.41 -2.90 1.23
C LEU A 27 -8.07 -2.49 2.67
N ALA A 28 -7.52 -1.30 2.89
CA ALA A 28 -7.15 -0.82 4.23
C ALA A 28 -8.36 -0.70 5.17
N VAL A 29 -9.46 -0.10 4.69
CA VAL A 29 -10.70 0.09 5.44
C VAL A 29 -11.42 -1.24 5.64
N SER A 30 -11.57 -2.06 4.59
CA SER A 30 -12.27 -3.36 4.71
C SER A 30 -11.51 -4.33 5.61
N SER A 31 -10.19 -4.37 5.51
CA SER A 31 -9.35 -5.17 6.42
C SER A 31 -9.50 -4.72 7.87
N SER A 32 -9.51 -3.40 8.10
CA SER A 32 -9.73 -2.83 9.44
C SER A 32 -11.13 -3.14 9.99
N ILE A 33 -12.18 -3.00 9.18
CA ILE A 33 -13.56 -3.36 9.56
C ILE A 33 -13.67 -4.85 9.87
N LEU A 34 -13.09 -5.71 9.02
CA LEU A 34 -13.10 -7.17 9.23
C LEU A 34 -12.38 -7.55 10.52
N LYS A 35 -11.21 -6.96 10.78
CA LYS A 35 -10.47 -7.17 12.03
C LYS A 35 -11.23 -6.66 13.24
N TYR A 36 -11.86 -5.48 13.16
CA TYR A 36 -12.72 -4.95 14.20
C TYR A 36 -13.88 -5.90 14.53
N ARG A 37 -14.58 -6.43 13.52
CA ARG A 37 -15.66 -7.40 13.70
C ARG A 37 -15.18 -8.69 14.38
N LYS A 38 -14.02 -9.22 13.97
CA LYS A 38 -13.41 -10.40 14.60
C LYS A 38 -13.06 -10.15 16.08
N LEU A 39 -12.43 -9.01 16.38
CA LEU A 39 -12.10 -8.62 17.75
C LEU A 39 -13.36 -8.45 18.61
N LYS A 40 -14.44 -7.90 18.04
CA LYS A 40 -15.72 -7.75 18.72
C LYS A 40 -16.36 -9.09 19.07
N VAL A 41 -16.38 -10.05 18.15
CA VAL A 41 -16.91 -11.40 18.41
C VAL A 41 -16.11 -12.09 19.52
N ALA A 42 -14.78 -12.09 19.41
CA ALA A 42 -13.91 -12.67 20.43
C ALA A 42 -14.11 -12.01 21.81
N HIS A 43 -14.28 -10.68 21.84
CA HIS A 43 -14.50 -9.96 23.09
C HIS A 43 -15.84 -10.30 23.76
N SER A 44 -16.90 -10.47 22.97
CA SER A 44 -18.21 -10.92 23.49
C SER A 44 -18.14 -12.33 24.06
N GLU A 45 -17.47 -13.27 23.37
CA GLU A 45 -17.26 -14.64 23.84
C GLU A 45 -16.44 -14.68 25.15
N GLU A 46 -15.44 -13.80 25.30
CA GLU A 46 -14.66 -13.67 26.53
C GLU A 46 -15.48 -13.11 27.70
N GLN A 47 -16.37 -12.13 27.46
CA GLN A 47 -17.24 -11.57 28.49
C GLN A 47 -18.28 -12.58 28.98
N GLU A 48 -18.84 -13.40 28.08
CA GLU A 48 -19.75 -14.50 28.47
C GLU A 48 -19.04 -15.54 29.34
N ASN A 49 -17.77 -15.85 29.05
CA ASN A 49 -16.98 -16.83 29.81
C ASN A 49 -16.36 -16.26 31.10
N LYS A 50 -16.20 -14.94 31.23
CA LYS A 50 -15.58 -14.27 32.39
C LYS A 50 -16.27 -12.92 32.71
N PRO A 51 -17.43 -12.93 33.37
CA PRO A 51 -18.26 -11.72 33.60
C PRO A 51 -17.63 -10.66 34.53
N ASN A 52 -16.52 -10.95 35.21
CA ASN A 52 -15.90 -10.06 36.21
C ASN A 52 -14.66 -9.28 35.72
N VAL A 53 -14.33 -9.32 34.43
CA VAL A 53 -13.22 -8.52 33.87
C VAL A 53 -13.79 -7.30 33.16
N SER A 54 -13.36 -6.09 33.56
CA SER A 54 -13.70 -4.86 32.84
C SER A 54 -13.20 -4.95 31.40
N GLY A 55 -14.12 -5.15 30.45
CA GLY A 55 -13.79 -5.34 29.04
C GLY A 55 -13.14 -4.11 28.40
N ILE A 56 -12.39 -4.33 27.33
CA ILE A 56 -11.79 -3.27 26.51
C ILE A 56 -12.95 -2.56 25.77
N PRO A 57 -13.10 -1.22 25.89
CA PRO A 57 -14.15 -0.48 25.19
C PRO A 57 -14.13 -0.69 23.66
N TYR A 58 -15.29 -0.65 23.00
CA TYR A 58 -15.38 -0.75 21.54
C TYR A 58 -14.51 0.27 20.76
N PRO A 59 -14.41 1.55 21.17
CA PRO A 59 -13.48 2.50 20.52
C PRO A 59 -12.02 2.04 20.55
N SER A 60 -11.59 1.33 21.61
CA SER A 60 -10.24 0.75 21.68
C SER A 60 -10.07 -0.48 20.79
N LEU A 61 -11.12 -1.27 20.53
CA LEU A 61 -11.05 -2.39 19.60
C LEU A 61 -10.86 -1.91 18.15
N LEU A 62 -11.53 -0.83 17.76
CA LEU A 62 -11.35 -0.22 16.43
C LEU A 62 -9.92 0.33 16.28
N LEU A 63 -9.37 0.94 17.33
CA LEU A 63 -7.98 1.42 17.31
C LEU A 63 -6.98 0.26 17.16
N GLU A 64 -7.19 -0.86 17.86
CA GLU A 64 -6.33 -2.06 17.73
C GLU A 64 -6.50 -2.72 16.35
N ALA A 65 -7.70 -2.65 15.76
CA ALA A 65 -7.92 -3.07 14.39
C ALA A 65 -7.14 -2.19 13.40
N TRP A 66 -7.11 -0.88 13.62
CA TRP A 66 -6.42 0.13 12.79
C TRP A 66 -4.89 0.14 12.92
N LYS A 67 -4.35 -0.38 14.02
CA LYS A 67 -2.92 -0.34 14.37
C LYS A 67 -1.93 -0.71 13.24
N PRO A 68 -2.19 -1.69 12.35
CA PRO A 68 -1.29 -1.95 11.22
C PRO A 68 -1.12 -0.76 10.27
N MET A 69 -2.16 0.09 10.15
CA MET A 69 -2.16 1.29 9.32
C MET A 69 -1.62 2.51 10.06
N SER A 70 -1.61 2.50 11.40
CA SER A 70 -1.15 3.67 12.18
C SER A 70 0.36 3.89 12.11
N VAL A 71 1.13 2.90 11.68
CA VAL A 71 2.60 2.96 11.60
C VAL A 71 3.10 3.69 10.35
N GLY A 72 2.32 3.71 9.26
CA GLY A 72 2.66 4.40 8.02
C GLY A 72 2.28 5.88 8.06
N HIS A 73 2.63 6.58 9.14
CA HIS A 73 2.23 7.99 9.29
C HIS A 73 2.89 8.87 8.22
N LYS A 74 2.08 9.32 7.27
CA LYS A 74 2.44 10.35 6.28
C LYS A 74 1.47 11.52 6.40
N ARG A 75 1.88 12.70 5.96
CA ARG A 75 0.97 13.85 5.84
C ARG A 75 -0.15 13.50 4.84
N ARG A 76 -1.22 14.29 4.88
CA ARG A 76 -2.30 14.16 3.89
C ARG A 76 -1.72 14.31 2.50
N TRP A 77 -2.14 13.45 1.59
CA TRP A 77 -1.66 13.41 0.21
C TRP A 77 -1.57 14.80 -0.43
N TRP A 78 -2.63 15.59 -0.35
CA TRP A 78 -2.68 16.93 -0.93
C TRP A 78 -1.82 17.98 -0.23
N ASP A 79 -1.24 17.67 0.93
CA ASP A 79 -0.29 18.55 1.64
C ASP A 79 1.17 18.20 1.32
N CYS A 80 1.46 16.99 0.82
CA CYS A 80 2.84 16.51 0.70
C CYS A 80 3.26 15.98 -0.67
N ILE A 81 2.32 15.72 -1.59
CA ILE A 81 2.69 15.33 -2.95
C ILE A 81 3.50 16.45 -3.63
N ALA A 82 4.53 16.07 -4.37
CA ALA A 82 5.31 16.99 -5.19
C ALA A 82 4.44 17.65 -6.26
N LEU A 83 4.76 18.90 -6.59
CA LEU A 83 4.11 19.58 -7.70
C LEU A 83 4.56 18.94 -9.01
N PRO A 84 3.62 18.61 -9.92
CA PRO A 84 3.97 18.23 -11.27
C PRO A 84 4.81 19.31 -11.95
N PHE A 85 5.73 18.92 -12.84
CA PHE A 85 6.62 19.86 -13.55
C PHE A 85 5.87 20.88 -14.43
N ASP A 86 4.61 20.58 -14.79
CA ASP A 86 3.73 21.44 -15.59
C ASP A 86 2.86 22.38 -14.74
N VAL A 87 2.97 22.32 -13.41
CA VAL A 87 2.25 23.20 -12.47
C VAL A 87 3.21 24.29 -11.98
N GLU A 88 2.90 25.53 -12.35
CA GLU A 88 3.64 26.68 -11.84
C GLU A 88 3.39 26.87 -10.33
N SER A 89 4.38 27.39 -9.60
CA SER A 89 4.25 27.62 -8.15
C SER A 89 3.09 28.56 -7.78
N SER A 90 2.69 29.45 -8.70
CA SER A 90 1.51 30.31 -8.54
C SER A 90 0.18 29.54 -8.52
N ASP A 91 0.14 28.35 -9.14
CA ASP A 91 -1.07 27.53 -9.26
C ASP A 91 -1.13 26.41 -8.21
N GLU A 92 -0.13 26.31 -7.32
CA GLU A 92 -0.04 25.27 -6.29
C GLU A 92 -1.31 25.16 -5.44
N VAL A 93 -1.87 26.29 -5.00
CA VAL A 93 -3.09 26.30 -4.19
C VAL A 93 -4.27 25.68 -4.95
N ALA A 94 -4.43 26.05 -6.22
CA ALA A 94 -5.50 25.52 -7.07
C ALA A 94 -5.31 24.01 -7.31
N PHE A 95 -4.08 23.57 -7.58
CA PHE A 95 -3.74 22.16 -7.73
C PHE A 95 -4.09 21.35 -6.47
N ARG A 96 -3.62 21.79 -5.29
CA ARG A 96 -3.90 21.13 -4.00
C ARG A 96 -5.40 21.05 -3.71
N MET A 97 -6.17 22.09 -4.04
CA MET A 97 -7.63 22.07 -3.90
C MET A 97 -8.29 21.02 -4.81
N GLN A 98 -7.85 20.90 -6.06
CA GLN A 98 -8.43 19.94 -7.01
C GLN A 98 -8.20 18.49 -6.56
N ILE A 99 -6.98 18.14 -6.15
CA ILE A 99 -6.69 16.78 -5.69
C ILE A 99 -7.40 16.45 -4.36
N ARG A 100 -7.60 17.44 -3.48
CA ARG A 100 -8.41 17.26 -2.27
C ARG A 100 -9.88 17.02 -2.60
N GLU A 101 -10.43 17.71 -3.59
CA GLU A 101 -11.81 17.50 -4.05
C GLU A 101 -11.99 16.11 -4.69
N LEU A 102 -10.97 15.65 -5.41
CA LEU A 102 -10.93 14.29 -5.97
C LEU A 102 -10.94 13.23 -4.86
N ALA A 103 -10.14 13.41 -3.81
CA ALA A 103 -10.16 12.56 -2.63
C ALA A 103 -11.53 12.61 -1.92
N PHE A 104 -12.15 13.78 -1.82
CA PHE A 104 -13.50 13.89 -1.25
C PHE A 104 -14.53 13.09 -2.05
N THR A 105 -14.53 13.24 -3.38
CA THR A 105 -15.44 12.53 -4.28
C THR A 105 -15.28 11.01 -4.16
N SER A 106 -14.03 10.53 -4.21
CA SER A 106 -13.71 9.11 -4.06
C SER A 106 -14.13 8.55 -2.69
N LEU A 107 -13.97 9.32 -1.61
CA LEU A 107 -14.47 8.92 -0.29
C LEU A 107 -16.00 8.74 -0.26
N GLN A 108 -16.76 9.60 -0.95
CA GLN A 108 -18.22 9.44 -1.03
C GLN A 108 -18.60 8.14 -1.75
N LEU A 109 -17.87 7.79 -2.81
CA LEU A 109 -18.08 6.52 -3.52
C LEU A 109 -17.76 5.32 -2.62
N LEU A 110 -16.67 5.35 -1.85
CA LEU A 110 -16.37 4.28 -0.89
C LEU A 110 -17.46 4.16 0.18
N LYS A 111 -17.91 5.29 0.73
CA LYS A 111 -19.01 5.30 1.71
C LYS A 111 -20.27 4.65 1.14
N ALA A 112 -20.63 4.97 -0.10
CA ALA A 112 -21.79 4.36 -0.74
C ALA A 112 -21.66 2.83 -0.90
N ALA A 113 -20.43 2.30 -0.99
CA ALA A 113 -20.17 0.88 -1.19
C ALA A 113 -20.09 0.07 0.12
N ILE A 114 -19.37 0.56 1.13
CA ILE A 114 -18.97 -0.25 2.30
C ILE A 114 -19.09 0.46 3.66
N PHE A 115 -19.87 1.54 3.75
CA PHE A 115 -19.99 2.29 5.02
C PHE A 115 -20.51 1.41 6.17
N ASP A 116 -19.86 1.56 7.33
CA ASP A 116 -20.23 0.91 8.58
C ASP A 116 -20.31 1.98 9.67
N GLU A 117 -21.48 2.12 10.31
CA GLU A 117 -21.73 3.16 11.31
C GLU A 117 -20.83 2.98 12.55
N GLU A 118 -20.48 1.75 12.91
CA GLU A 118 -19.56 1.47 14.02
C GLU A 118 -18.12 1.87 13.70
N CYS A 119 -17.76 1.92 12.40
CA CYS A 119 -16.44 2.30 11.91
C CYS A 119 -16.41 3.66 11.22
N LYS A 120 -17.42 4.53 11.43
CA LYS A 120 -17.55 5.81 10.73
C LYS A 120 -16.33 6.73 10.83
N SER A 121 -15.53 6.60 11.90
CA SER A 121 -14.29 7.36 12.08
C SER A 121 -13.29 7.10 10.96
N LEU A 122 -13.24 5.87 10.43
CA LEU A 122 -12.38 5.47 9.30
C LEU A 122 -12.75 6.19 7.99
N PHE A 123 -13.98 6.69 7.89
CA PHE A 123 -14.50 7.35 6.68
C PHE A 123 -14.44 8.89 6.77
N SER A 124 -13.43 9.43 7.46
CA SER A 124 -13.13 10.86 7.44
C SER A 124 -12.23 11.21 6.25
N LEU A 125 -12.42 12.41 5.69
CA LEU A 125 -11.54 12.90 4.63
C LEU A 125 -10.09 12.98 5.11
N ASP A 126 -9.89 13.33 6.38
CA ASP A 126 -8.57 13.43 6.97
C ASP A 126 -7.86 12.06 6.98
N ILE A 127 -8.46 11.02 7.56
CA ILE A 127 -7.91 9.65 7.50
C ILE A 127 -7.71 9.21 6.05
N TYR A 128 -8.66 9.53 5.16
CA TYR A 128 -8.52 9.15 3.77
C TYR A 128 -7.27 9.76 3.13
N GLY A 129 -7.04 11.06 3.33
CA GLY A 129 -5.86 11.75 2.82
C GLY A 129 -4.56 11.17 3.35
N HIS A 130 -4.51 10.73 4.61
CA HIS A 130 -3.33 10.07 5.19
C HIS A 130 -3.07 8.70 4.56
N ILE A 131 -4.12 7.90 4.31
CA ILE A 131 -4.00 6.59 3.66
C ILE A 131 -3.47 6.75 2.24
N ILE A 132 -4.02 7.69 1.46
CA ILE A 132 -3.54 7.95 0.10
C ILE A 132 -2.06 8.35 0.14
N GLY A 133 -1.68 9.28 1.01
CA GLY A 133 -0.28 9.71 1.14
C GLY A 133 0.66 8.59 1.58
N MET A 134 0.16 7.66 2.41
CA MET A 134 0.86 6.46 2.83
C MET A 134 1.08 5.50 1.65
N PHE A 135 0.05 5.17 0.88
CA PHE A 135 0.21 4.25 -0.25
C PHE A 135 1.05 4.85 -1.38
N GLU A 136 0.91 6.15 -1.66
CA GLU A 136 1.64 6.78 -2.77
C GLU A 136 3.16 6.79 -2.54
N LEU A 137 3.60 6.92 -1.30
CA LEU A 137 5.02 7.09 -0.95
C LEU A 137 5.70 5.84 -0.39
N ASN A 138 4.93 4.76 -0.13
CA ASN A 138 5.48 3.57 0.54
C ASN A 138 5.03 2.25 -0.11
N ASN A 139 4.34 2.27 -1.23
CA ASN A 139 4.01 1.02 -1.91
C ASN A 139 5.27 0.36 -2.49
N LEU A 140 5.28 -0.96 -2.48
CA LEU A 140 6.33 -1.77 -3.08
C LEU A 140 5.71 -2.75 -4.07
N ASP A 141 6.39 -2.96 -5.18
CA ASP A 141 6.01 -3.96 -6.16
C ASP A 141 6.01 -5.37 -5.55
N LEU A 142 4.93 -6.07 -5.82
CA LEU A 142 4.63 -7.39 -5.33
C LEU A 142 4.41 -8.34 -6.49
N VAL A 143 4.91 -9.56 -6.33
CA VAL A 143 4.56 -10.69 -7.19
C VAL A 143 4.13 -11.82 -6.28
N VAL A 144 2.97 -12.40 -6.57
CA VAL A 144 2.49 -13.62 -5.91
C VAL A 144 2.23 -14.71 -6.95
N ALA A 145 2.34 -15.96 -6.53
CA ALA A 145 2.02 -17.11 -7.37
C ALA A 145 0.58 -17.03 -7.88
N SER A 146 0.33 -17.65 -9.04
CA SER A 146 -1.02 -17.68 -9.58
C SER A 146 -1.88 -18.63 -8.74
N PRO A 147 -2.95 -18.15 -8.09
CA PRO A 147 -3.86 -19.05 -7.38
C PRO A 147 -4.60 -20.00 -8.36
N VAL A 148 -4.63 -19.66 -9.65
CA VAL A 148 -5.21 -20.50 -10.69
C VAL A 148 -4.27 -21.66 -11.04
N GLU A 149 -2.96 -21.41 -11.07
CA GLU A 149 -1.94 -22.46 -11.20
C GLU A 149 -2.02 -23.44 -10.03
N ASP A 150 -2.05 -22.93 -8.80
CA ASP A 150 -2.19 -23.75 -7.59
C ASP A 150 -3.45 -24.62 -7.62
N TYR A 151 -4.56 -24.09 -8.17
CA TYR A 151 -5.80 -24.85 -8.33
C TYR A 151 -5.67 -26.02 -9.31
N PHE A 152 -5.01 -25.81 -10.46
CA PHE A 152 -4.81 -26.89 -11.43
C PHE A 152 -3.79 -27.92 -10.97
N LEU A 153 -2.72 -27.50 -10.28
CA LEU A 153 -1.78 -28.41 -9.61
C LEU A 153 -2.49 -29.26 -8.55
N TYR A 154 -3.39 -28.65 -7.77
CA TYR A 154 -4.21 -29.38 -6.81
C TYR A 154 -5.08 -30.45 -7.48
N ILE A 155 -5.73 -30.13 -8.61
CA ILE A 155 -6.50 -31.13 -9.39
C ILE A 155 -5.60 -32.26 -9.87
N ASP A 156 -4.39 -31.93 -10.32
CA ASP A 156 -3.44 -32.92 -10.80
C ASP A 156 -3.00 -33.92 -9.73
N ASP A 157 -2.92 -33.47 -8.48
CA ASP A 157 -2.53 -34.28 -7.31
C ASP A 157 -3.69 -35.12 -6.73
N LEU A 158 -4.93 -34.95 -7.19
CA LEU A 158 -6.08 -35.71 -6.70
C LEU A 158 -5.97 -37.22 -7.04
N PRO A 159 -6.47 -38.11 -6.16
CA PRO A 159 -6.56 -39.52 -6.46
C PRO A 159 -7.70 -39.83 -7.45
N TYR A 160 -7.64 -40.99 -8.10
CA TYR A 160 -8.79 -41.51 -8.85
C TYR A 160 -9.85 -42.09 -7.91
N PRO A 161 -11.16 -41.91 -8.21
CA PRO A 161 -11.72 -41.31 -9.43
C PRO A 161 -11.90 -39.79 -9.40
N GLU A 162 -11.71 -39.14 -8.25
CA GLU A 162 -11.97 -37.71 -8.00
C GLU A 162 -11.24 -36.79 -9.00
N LYS A 163 -9.98 -37.12 -9.33
CA LYS A 163 -9.22 -36.41 -10.36
C LYS A 163 -9.96 -36.30 -11.69
N LYS A 164 -10.55 -37.41 -12.16
CA LYS A 164 -11.23 -37.45 -13.46
C LYS A 164 -12.44 -36.52 -13.47
N GLU A 165 -13.25 -36.56 -12.41
CA GLU A 165 -14.43 -35.71 -12.30
C GLU A 165 -14.04 -34.23 -12.23
N ALA A 166 -13.01 -33.89 -11.44
CA ALA A 166 -12.49 -32.53 -11.32
C ALA A 166 -11.90 -32.01 -12.64
N GLU A 167 -11.13 -32.84 -13.37
CA GLU A 167 -10.59 -32.52 -14.69
C GLU A 167 -11.70 -32.26 -15.71
N GLU A 168 -12.76 -33.08 -15.74
CA GLU A 168 -13.88 -32.90 -16.66
C GLU A 168 -14.60 -31.55 -16.43
N ILE A 169 -14.75 -31.14 -15.16
CA ILE A 169 -15.35 -29.85 -14.79
C ILE A 169 -14.41 -28.69 -15.12
N ALA A 170 -13.10 -28.84 -14.85
CA ALA A 170 -12.13 -27.76 -14.96
C ALA A 170 -11.60 -27.54 -16.38
N ARG A 171 -11.69 -28.56 -17.26
CA ARG A 171 -11.14 -28.54 -18.63
C ARG A 171 -11.53 -27.30 -19.43
N PRO A 172 -12.81 -26.86 -19.49
CA PRO A 172 -13.17 -25.68 -20.29
C PRO A 172 -12.49 -24.40 -19.81
N PHE A 173 -12.20 -24.29 -18.50
CA PHE A 173 -11.48 -23.15 -17.95
C PHE A 173 -10.00 -23.20 -18.31
N LEU A 174 -9.38 -24.39 -18.21
CA LEU A 174 -7.97 -24.57 -18.61
C LEU A 174 -7.79 -24.26 -20.10
N ASP A 175 -8.68 -24.77 -20.96
CA ASP A 175 -8.65 -24.54 -22.40
C ASP A 175 -8.84 -23.05 -22.73
N ALA A 176 -9.70 -22.34 -21.99
CA ALA A 176 -9.93 -20.91 -22.17
C ALA A 176 -8.76 -20.05 -21.69
N LEU A 177 -8.06 -20.48 -20.64
CA LEU A 177 -6.92 -19.77 -20.06
C LEU A 177 -5.61 -20.01 -20.83
N GLY A 178 -5.47 -21.15 -21.52
CA GLY A 178 -4.24 -21.48 -22.25
C GLY A 178 -3.04 -21.56 -21.31
N ASP A 179 -1.98 -20.80 -21.57
CA ASP A 179 -0.80 -20.71 -20.70
C ASP A 179 -0.93 -19.59 -19.64
N ASP A 180 -1.96 -18.74 -19.72
CA ASP A 180 -2.12 -17.58 -18.84
C ASP A 180 -2.47 -17.97 -17.40
N TYR A 181 -2.93 -19.20 -17.17
CA TYR A 181 -3.23 -19.68 -15.81
C TYR A 181 -2.00 -19.71 -14.89
N ALA A 182 -0.79 -19.81 -15.45
CA ALA A 182 0.48 -19.82 -14.72
C ALA A 182 1.09 -18.42 -14.54
N VAL A 183 0.48 -17.38 -15.11
CA VAL A 183 0.99 -16.01 -15.00
C VAL A 183 0.83 -15.52 -13.56
N CYS A 184 1.96 -15.21 -12.93
CA CYS A 184 1.98 -14.68 -11.57
C CYS A 184 1.18 -13.38 -11.46
N CYS A 185 0.50 -13.19 -10.33
CA CYS A 185 -0.19 -11.94 -10.07
C CYS A 185 0.82 -10.87 -9.66
N GLN A 186 0.85 -9.79 -10.43
CA GLN A 186 1.64 -8.59 -10.13
C GLN A 186 0.75 -7.55 -9.45
N GLY A 187 1.28 -6.84 -8.47
CA GLY A 187 0.55 -5.79 -7.77
C GLY A 187 1.47 -4.95 -6.92
N THR A 188 0.88 -4.19 -6.00
CA THR A 188 1.62 -3.43 -5.00
C THR A 188 1.17 -3.81 -3.60
N ALA A 189 2.07 -3.67 -2.64
CA ALA A 189 1.79 -3.96 -1.25
C ALA A 189 2.36 -2.90 -0.32
N PHE A 190 1.77 -2.82 0.87
CA PHE A 190 2.23 -1.98 1.96
C PHE A 190 2.82 -2.86 3.05
N TYR A 191 4.09 -2.62 3.40
CA TYR A 191 4.83 -3.38 4.39
C TYR A 191 5.18 -2.49 5.58
N PRO A 192 4.34 -2.46 6.64
CA PRO A 192 4.50 -1.60 7.81
C PRO A 192 5.92 -1.36 8.30
N LEU A 193 6.70 -2.44 8.47
CA LEU A 193 8.07 -2.36 9.01
C LEU A 193 9.06 -1.75 8.01
N GLN A 194 8.96 -2.14 6.74
CA GLN A 194 9.81 -1.60 5.69
C GLN A 194 9.49 -0.12 5.44
N SER A 195 8.21 0.26 5.48
CA SER A 195 7.76 1.64 5.27
C SER A 195 8.25 2.61 6.34
N CYS A 196 8.75 2.11 7.48
CA CYS A 196 9.40 2.92 8.51
C CYS A 196 10.90 3.15 8.26
N MET A 197 11.52 2.49 7.28
CA MET A 197 12.96 2.62 7.01
C MET A 197 13.22 3.84 6.15
N ASN A 198 14.01 4.78 6.67
CA ASN A 198 14.36 6.01 5.95
C ASN A 198 15.39 5.76 4.84
N HIS A 199 15.48 6.75 3.96
CA HIS A 199 16.41 6.75 2.85
C HIS A 199 17.85 7.10 3.26
N SER A 200 18.82 6.43 2.66
CA SER A 200 20.22 6.89 2.55
C SER A 200 20.77 6.51 1.18
N CYS A 201 21.53 7.39 0.53
CA CYS A 201 22.30 7.06 -0.69
C CYS A 201 23.56 6.22 -0.38
N SER A 202 23.80 5.91 0.89
CA SER A 202 24.77 4.91 1.36
C SER A 202 24.10 4.10 2.49
N PRO A 203 23.13 3.25 2.14
CA PRO A 203 22.30 2.55 3.09
C PRO A 203 23.10 1.49 3.87
N ASN A 204 22.53 1.01 4.97
CA ASN A 204 23.07 -0.13 5.73
C ASN A 204 22.24 -1.40 5.57
N ALA A 205 21.10 -1.33 4.89
CA ALA A 205 20.28 -2.46 4.51
C ALA A 205 19.70 -2.28 3.11
N LYS A 206 19.17 -3.36 2.52
CA LYS A 206 18.40 -3.30 1.28
C LYS A 206 17.18 -4.22 1.33
N ALA A 207 16.16 -3.87 0.56
CA ALA A 207 15.13 -4.83 0.18
C ALA A 207 15.76 -5.91 -0.71
N PHE A 208 15.48 -7.16 -0.38
CA PHE A 208 15.95 -8.34 -1.07
C PHE A 208 14.77 -9.13 -1.58
N LYS A 209 14.80 -9.47 -2.85
CA LYS A 209 13.84 -10.33 -3.52
C LYS A 209 14.59 -11.15 -4.57
N ARG A 210 14.38 -12.45 -4.58
CA ARG A 210 14.87 -13.36 -5.63
C ARG A 210 13.85 -13.39 -6.77
N GLU A 211 14.30 -13.79 -7.95
CA GLU A 211 13.41 -13.93 -9.11
C GLU A 211 12.32 -14.99 -8.86
N GLU A 212 12.59 -15.99 -8.02
CA GLU A 212 11.67 -17.07 -7.69
C GLU A 212 10.70 -16.72 -6.54
N ASP A 213 10.88 -15.59 -5.85
CA ASP A 213 10.06 -15.22 -4.69
C ASP A 213 8.66 -14.77 -5.14
N ARG A 214 7.68 -15.67 -4.93
CA ARG A 214 6.26 -15.53 -5.31
C ARG A 214 5.30 -15.64 -4.11
N ASP A 215 5.82 -15.55 -2.89
CA ASP A 215 5.02 -15.65 -1.66
C ASP A 215 4.51 -14.30 -1.14
N GLY A 216 4.98 -13.23 -1.78
CA GLY A 216 4.68 -11.87 -1.43
C GLY A 216 5.30 -11.37 -0.12
N GLN A 217 6.42 -11.94 0.29
CA GLN A 217 7.19 -11.43 1.42
C GLN A 217 8.15 -10.30 0.99
N ALA A 218 8.36 -9.35 1.90
CA ALA A 218 9.41 -8.34 1.79
C ALA A 218 10.54 -8.70 2.77
N THR A 219 11.71 -9.05 2.24
CA THR A 219 12.89 -9.36 3.05
C THR A 219 13.84 -8.17 3.08
N ILE A 220 14.31 -7.76 4.26
CA ILE A 220 15.34 -6.73 4.42
C ILE A 220 16.63 -7.41 4.89
N ILE A 221 17.72 -7.17 4.17
CA ILE A 221 19.04 -7.71 4.53
C ILE A 221 20.03 -6.59 4.83
N ALA A 222 20.84 -6.78 5.88
CA ALA A 222 21.91 -5.87 6.20
C ALA A 222 23.03 -5.98 5.15
N LEU A 223 23.54 -4.83 4.71
CA LEU A 223 24.67 -4.71 3.78
C LEU A 223 26.01 -4.60 4.51
N LYS A 224 25.97 -4.14 5.75
CA LYS A 224 27.12 -3.95 6.64
C LYS A 224 26.69 -4.22 8.09
N PRO A 225 27.62 -4.45 9.03
CA PRO A 225 27.27 -4.57 10.45
C PRO A 225 26.52 -3.33 10.93
N ILE A 226 25.41 -3.53 11.65
CA ILE A 226 24.56 -2.45 12.19
C ILE A 226 24.66 -2.47 13.71
N SER A 227 25.05 -1.35 14.31
CA SER A 227 25.22 -1.25 15.76
C SER A 227 23.88 -1.02 16.47
N LYS A 228 23.80 -1.38 17.76
CA LYS A 228 22.61 -1.08 18.57
C LYS A 228 22.37 0.43 18.62
N GLY A 229 21.16 0.86 18.23
CA GLY A 229 20.78 2.27 18.20
C GLY A 229 21.14 2.99 16.89
N GLU A 230 21.83 2.32 15.96
CA GLU A 230 22.00 2.81 14.60
C GLU A 230 20.69 2.68 13.82
N GLU A 231 20.34 3.72 13.07
CA GLU A 231 19.15 3.71 12.21
C GLU A 231 19.34 2.75 11.04
N VAL A 232 18.34 1.92 10.76
CA VAL A 232 18.31 1.10 9.56
C VAL A 232 17.79 1.94 8.39
N THR A 233 18.61 2.05 7.35
CA THR A 233 18.31 2.83 6.14
C THR A 233 18.40 1.96 4.90
N ILE A 234 17.53 2.23 3.93
CA ILE A 234 17.50 1.60 2.60
C ILE A 234 17.66 2.68 1.53
N SER A 235 17.96 2.30 0.29
CA SER A 235 17.87 3.25 -0.83
C SER A 235 16.47 3.23 -1.44
N TYR A 236 15.96 4.40 -1.85
CA TYR A 236 14.69 4.57 -2.55
C TYR A 236 14.91 4.80 -4.06
N VAL A 237 16.17 5.07 -4.44
CA VAL A 237 16.59 5.42 -5.79
C VAL A 237 17.86 4.65 -6.10
N ASP A 238 18.27 4.64 -7.36
CA ASP A 238 19.57 4.07 -7.73
C ASP A 238 20.70 4.92 -7.09
N GLU A 239 21.56 4.24 -6.32
CA GLU A 239 22.64 4.85 -5.56
C GLU A 239 23.78 5.34 -6.47
N ASP A 240 23.91 4.76 -7.67
CA ASP A 240 25.00 5.03 -8.61
C ASP A 240 24.76 6.28 -9.48
N LEU A 241 23.54 6.83 -9.44
CA LEU A 241 23.19 8.09 -10.08
C LEU A 241 23.99 9.27 -9.48
N ARG A 242 24.14 10.36 -10.23
CA ARG A 242 24.80 11.57 -9.73
C ARG A 242 24.01 12.26 -8.62
N PHE A 243 24.68 13.08 -7.82
CA PHE A 243 24.08 13.82 -6.71
C PHE A 243 22.79 14.54 -7.13
N GLU A 244 22.83 15.32 -8.21
CA GLU A 244 21.67 16.11 -8.67
C GLU A 244 20.50 15.23 -9.08
N GLU A 245 20.77 14.10 -9.74
CA GLU A 245 19.76 13.13 -10.19
C GLU A 245 19.09 12.45 -8.99
N ARG A 246 19.89 12.01 -8.00
CA ARG A 246 19.34 11.43 -6.76
C ARG A 246 18.47 12.44 -6.00
N GLN A 247 18.92 13.69 -5.87
CA GLN A 247 18.14 14.74 -5.18
C GLN A 247 16.84 15.07 -5.93
N ALA A 248 16.86 15.10 -7.26
CA ALA A 248 15.66 15.31 -8.07
C ALA A 248 14.63 14.19 -7.87
N LEU A 249 15.06 12.92 -7.91
CA LEU A 249 14.18 11.77 -7.67
C LEU A 249 13.62 11.74 -6.24
N LEU A 250 14.42 12.13 -5.24
CA LEU A 250 13.99 12.16 -3.85
C LEU A 250 13.05 13.33 -3.53
N ALA A 251 13.00 14.36 -4.38
CA ALA A 251 12.07 15.47 -4.23
C ALA A 251 10.61 15.01 -4.26
N ASP A 252 10.30 13.93 -5.00
CA ASP A 252 8.97 13.32 -5.05
C ASP A 252 8.53 12.74 -3.70
N TYR A 253 9.50 12.37 -2.85
CA TYR A 253 9.27 11.93 -1.47
C TYR A 253 9.18 13.09 -0.47
N GLY A 254 9.35 14.33 -0.93
CA GLY A 254 9.17 15.54 -0.14
C GLY A 254 10.32 15.88 0.81
N PHE A 255 11.55 15.40 0.54
CA PHE A 255 12.73 15.73 1.35
C PHE A 255 14.01 15.91 0.51
N LYS A 256 15.00 16.62 1.08
CA LYS A 256 16.37 16.71 0.54
C LYS A 256 17.27 15.75 1.31
N CYS A 257 17.95 14.83 0.63
CA CYS A 257 18.83 13.88 1.32
C CYS A 257 20.10 14.58 1.82
N ARG A 258 20.46 14.34 3.08
CA ARG A 258 21.69 14.84 3.72
C ARG A 258 22.53 13.69 4.31
N CYS A 259 22.46 12.50 3.70
CA CYS A 259 23.32 11.38 4.09
C CYS A 259 24.80 11.70 3.83
N PRO A 260 25.75 10.96 4.43
CA PRO A 260 27.19 11.23 4.26
C PRO A 260 27.64 11.35 2.81
N LYS A 261 27.18 10.45 1.92
CA LYS A 261 27.47 10.50 0.47
C LYS A 261 27.00 11.81 -0.16
N CYS A 262 25.80 12.26 0.17
CA CYS A 262 25.26 13.51 -0.36
C CYS A 262 25.99 14.74 0.18
N LEU A 263 26.46 14.73 1.43
CA LEU A 263 27.22 15.85 2.00
C LEU A 263 28.63 15.97 1.39
N GLU A 264 29.22 14.85 0.97
CA GLU A 264 30.53 14.83 0.31
C GLU A 264 30.44 15.23 -1.17
N GLU A 265 29.37 14.84 -1.86
CA GLU A 265 29.14 15.14 -3.28
C GLU A 265 28.41 16.48 -3.52
N GLU A 266 27.97 17.19 -2.47
CA GLU A 266 27.26 18.47 -2.60
C GLU A 266 28.21 19.54 -3.19
N PRO A 267 27.87 20.18 -4.32
CA PRO A 267 28.71 21.18 -4.98
C PRO A 267 28.93 22.48 -4.19
#